data_AF-A0A9E4N6A8-F1
#
_entry.id   AF-A0A9E4N6A8-F1
#
_cell.length_a   1.000
_cell.length_b   1.000
_cell.length_c   1.000
_cell.angle_alpha   90.00
_cell.angle_beta   90.00
_cell.angle_gamma   90.00
#
_symmetry.space_group_name_H-M   'P 1'
#
loop_
_entity.id
_entity.type
_entity.pdbx_description
1 polymer ?
#
loop_
_entity_poly.entity_id
_entity_poly.type
_entity_poly.pdbx_seq_one_letter_code
_entity_poly.pdbx_strand_id
1 'polypeptide(L)'
;MFRKELKVLDCTIRDGGLINNYHFTDEFVKSVYQAACESGVDVIELGKKLMVSEEYTREAYGKWNFCDDDDLKMVIDSHECENRPLVAVMFDIGRVDVNSLQPRDQSPFDMARVACYVPDIDKGLDLVKRSKDLGYETTINIMACSAAIRTDLIEALNQVEETPELDYL
;
A
#
# COMPACT_ATOMS: atom_id res chain seq x y z
N MET A 1 26.15 10.51 -7.30
CA MET A 1 25.42 10.64 -8.57
C MET A 1 23.96 10.40 -8.27
N PHE A 2 23.10 11.39 -8.51
CA PHE A 2 21.64 11.25 -8.37
C PHE A 2 21.09 10.44 -9.55
N ARG A 3 20.24 9.43 -9.28
CA ARG A 3 19.54 8.64 -10.31
C ARG A 3 18.07 8.97 -10.22
N LYS A 4 17.55 9.68 -11.23
CA LYS A 4 16.17 10.20 -11.24
C LYS A 4 15.13 9.07 -11.31
N GLU A 5 15.55 7.90 -11.79
CA GLU A 5 14.74 6.70 -11.94
C GLU A 5 14.52 5.97 -10.61
N LEU A 6 15.37 6.21 -9.60
CA LEU A 6 15.20 5.59 -8.29
C LEU A 6 14.05 6.27 -7.55
N LYS A 7 13.13 5.45 -7.08
CA LYS A 7 12.00 5.86 -6.25
C LYS A 7 12.18 5.35 -4.83
N VAL A 8 11.93 6.22 -3.85
CA VAL A 8 11.97 5.88 -2.43
C VAL A 8 10.54 5.72 -1.93
N LEU A 9 10.26 4.56 -1.36
CA LEU A 9 9.02 4.28 -0.63
C LEU A 9 9.31 4.20 0.86
N ASP A 10 8.75 5.13 1.63
CA ASP A 10 8.70 5.03 3.09
C ASP A 10 7.55 4.11 3.49
N CYS A 11 7.86 3.04 4.23
CA CYS A 11 6.87 2.12 4.79
C CYS A 11 6.92 2.08 6.32
N THR A 12 7.33 3.18 6.95
CA THR A 12 7.49 3.27 8.41
C THR A 12 6.19 2.92 9.13
N ILE A 13 5.05 3.44 8.65
CA ILE A 13 3.75 3.18 9.27
C ILE A 13 3.22 1.79 8.90
N ARG A 14 3.30 1.38 7.63
CA ARG A 14 2.80 0.07 7.19
C ARG A 14 3.60 -1.09 7.78
N ASP A 15 4.92 -1.14 7.56
CA ASP A 15 5.76 -2.25 8.04
C ASP A 15 5.97 -2.18 9.55
N GLY A 16 6.18 -0.97 10.08
CA GLY A 16 6.25 -0.76 11.53
C GLY A 16 4.97 -1.16 12.26
N GLY A 17 3.82 -1.13 11.57
CA GLY A 17 2.53 -1.58 12.09
C GLY A 17 2.53 -3.06 12.49
N LEU A 18 3.37 -3.90 11.89
CA LEU A 18 3.54 -5.30 12.29
C LEU A 18 4.16 -5.46 13.69
N ILE A 19 4.85 -4.44 14.20
CA ILE A 19 5.51 -4.48 15.51
C ILE A 19 4.58 -3.99 16.63
N ASN A 20 3.67 -3.07 16.34
CA ASN A 20 2.78 -2.45 17.32
C ASN A 20 1.29 -2.67 17.00
N ASN A 21 0.96 -3.72 16.24
CA ASN A 21 -0.40 -4.02 15.78
C ASN A 21 -1.14 -2.80 15.19
N TYR A 22 -0.42 -1.90 14.52
CA TYR A 22 -0.99 -0.66 13.94
C TYR A 22 -1.62 0.31 14.95
N HIS A 23 -1.23 0.28 16.23
CA HIS A 23 -1.65 1.24 17.27
C HIS A 23 -0.74 2.48 17.34
N PHE A 24 -0.37 3.06 16.19
CA PHE A 24 0.29 4.36 16.19
C PHE A 24 -0.69 5.47 16.56
N THR A 25 -0.22 6.49 17.28
CA THR A 25 -1.04 7.68 17.55
C THR A 25 -1.15 8.54 16.29
N ASP A 26 -2.18 9.36 16.22
CA ASP A 26 -2.40 10.30 15.11
C ASP A 26 -1.24 11.27 14.99
N GLU A 27 -0.73 11.77 16.12
CA GLU A 27 0.42 12.68 16.16
C GLU A 27 1.68 12.03 15.57
N PHE A 28 1.89 10.73 15.83
CA PHE A 28 3.03 10.01 15.26
C PHE A 28 2.91 9.88 13.75
N VAL A 29 1.76 9.44 13.25
CA VAL A 29 1.55 9.26 11.81
C VAL A 29 1.61 10.60 11.07
N LYS A 30 1.04 11.67 11.63
CA LYS A 30 1.19 13.04 11.09
C LYS A 30 2.65 13.50 11.04
N SER A 31 3.42 13.21 12.09
CA SER A 31 4.85 13.56 12.13
C SER A 31 5.66 12.82 11.06
N VAL A 32 5.34 11.53 10.82
CA VAL A 32 5.97 10.75 9.74
C VAL A 32 5.56 11.28 8.37
N TYR A 33 4.30 11.64 8.17
CA TYR A 33 3.84 12.25 6.92
C TYR A 33 4.52 13.58 6.63
N GLN A 34 4.59 14.47 7.63
CA GLN A 34 5.34 15.72 7.54
C GLN A 34 6.81 15.46 7.15
N ALA A 35 7.49 14.51 7.83
CA ALA A 35 8.87 14.17 7.51
C ALA A 35 9.02 13.65 6.07
N ALA A 36 8.08 12.86 5.56
CA ALA A 36 8.08 12.41 4.17
C ALA A 36 7.96 13.57 3.18
N CYS A 37 7.09 14.55 3.47
CA CYS A 37 6.94 15.75 2.66
C CYS A 37 8.19 16.63 2.66
N GLU A 38 8.86 16.78 3.79
CA GLU A 38 10.07 17.61 3.92
C GLU A 38 11.33 16.94 3.36
N SER A 39 11.36 15.60 3.28
CA SER A 39 12.54 14.83 2.87
C SER A 39 12.60 14.52 1.36
N GLY A 40 11.51 14.75 0.63
CA GLY A 40 11.43 14.47 -0.81
C GLY A 40 11.34 12.98 -1.14
N VAL A 41 10.78 12.17 -0.24
CA VAL A 41 10.41 10.77 -0.51
C VAL A 41 9.37 10.71 -1.63
N ASP A 42 9.42 9.71 -2.51
CA ASP A 42 8.49 9.60 -3.64
C ASP A 42 7.13 9.03 -3.24
N VAL A 43 7.11 8.06 -2.33
CA VAL A 43 5.90 7.36 -1.87
C VAL A 43 5.94 7.17 -0.35
N ILE A 44 4.83 7.43 0.34
CA ILE A 44 4.64 7.07 1.75
C ILE A 44 3.49 6.08 1.88
N GLU A 45 3.72 4.97 2.58
CA GLU A 45 2.72 3.94 2.82
C GLU A 45 2.16 4.02 4.25
N LEU A 46 0.90 4.46 4.37
CA LEU A 46 0.29 4.81 5.66
C LEU A 46 -0.37 3.64 6.40
N GLY A 47 -0.35 2.43 5.82
CA GLY A 47 -0.88 1.24 6.49
C GLY A 47 -1.45 0.20 5.56
N LYS A 48 -2.28 -0.67 6.13
CA LYS A 48 -3.05 -1.67 5.40
C LYS A 48 -4.49 -1.18 5.30
N LYS A 49 -5.17 -1.39 4.16
CA LYS A 49 -6.58 -1.01 3.98
C LYS A 49 -7.46 -2.25 4.01
N LEU A 50 -7.37 -3.02 5.10
CA LEU A 50 -8.07 -4.29 5.22
C LEU A 50 -9.55 -4.10 5.59
N MET A 51 -10.36 -5.10 5.33
CA MET A 51 -11.70 -5.22 5.88
C MET A 51 -11.65 -5.72 7.33
N VAL A 52 -12.57 -5.23 8.17
CA VAL A 52 -12.77 -5.77 9.51
C VAL A 52 -13.32 -7.20 9.42
N SER A 53 -12.76 -8.11 10.21
CA SER A 53 -13.21 -9.49 10.31
C SER A 53 -13.10 -10.00 11.75
N GLU A 54 -13.52 -11.24 12.00
CA GLU A 54 -13.35 -11.88 13.31
C GLU A 54 -11.87 -11.99 13.72
N GLU A 55 -10.97 -12.16 12.75
CA GLU A 55 -9.52 -12.24 12.99
C GLU A 55 -8.86 -10.86 13.06
N TYR A 56 -9.33 -9.90 12.25
CA TYR A 56 -8.80 -8.54 12.17
C TYR A 56 -9.81 -7.54 12.70
N THR A 57 -9.88 -7.41 14.02
CA THR A 57 -10.74 -6.42 14.69
C THR A 57 -10.01 -5.09 14.90
N ARG A 58 -10.76 -3.99 15.02
CA ARG A 58 -10.23 -2.65 15.34
C ARG A 58 -9.63 -2.53 16.73
N GLU A 59 -10.02 -3.41 17.65
CA GLU A 59 -9.46 -3.45 18.99
C GLU A 59 -8.09 -4.12 18.97
N ALA A 60 -7.97 -5.25 18.27
CA ALA A 60 -6.72 -5.99 18.16
C ALA A 60 -5.71 -5.23 17.29
N TYR A 61 -6.17 -4.70 16.16
CA TYR A 61 -5.35 -3.98 15.19
C TYR A 61 -5.83 -2.53 15.11
N GLY A 62 -4.96 -1.56 15.36
CA GLY A 62 -5.33 -0.16 15.34
C GLY A 62 -5.79 0.31 13.95
N LYS A 63 -6.27 1.55 13.88
CA LYS A 63 -6.92 2.07 12.66
C LYS A 63 -6.03 2.07 11.42
N TRP A 64 -4.70 2.10 11.56
CA TRP A 64 -3.76 2.01 10.42
C TRP A 64 -3.66 0.62 9.78
N ASN A 65 -4.35 -0.39 10.33
CA ASN A 65 -4.57 -1.68 9.65
C ASN A 65 -5.80 -1.68 8.72
N PHE A 66 -6.66 -0.67 8.86
CA PHE A 66 -7.89 -0.52 8.07
C PHE A 66 -7.86 0.73 7.20
N CYS A 67 -7.09 1.76 7.57
CA CYS A 67 -6.86 2.98 6.82
C CYS A 67 -8.14 3.54 6.19
N ASP A 68 -9.13 3.85 7.04
CA ASP A 68 -10.35 4.48 6.59
C ASP A 68 -10.04 5.83 5.93
N ASP A 69 -10.88 6.24 4.98
CA ASP A 69 -10.59 7.44 4.18
C ASP A 69 -10.49 8.70 5.04
N ASP A 70 -11.31 8.81 6.09
CA ASP A 70 -11.27 9.96 6.99
C ASP A 70 -9.98 10.02 7.82
N ASP A 71 -9.42 8.87 8.21
CA ASP A 71 -8.13 8.80 8.89
C ASP A 71 -6.99 9.21 7.96
N LEU A 72 -7.02 8.76 6.70
CA LEU A 72 -6.03 9.15 5.69
C LEU A 72 -6.11 10.65 5.39
N LYS A 73 -7.31 11.20 5.17
CA LYS A 73 -7.52 12.65 4.96
C LYS A 73 -6.99 13.46 6.14
N MET A 74 -7.29 13.04 7.36
CA MET A 74 -6.86 13.72 8.58
C MET A 74 -5.32 13.76 8.74
N VAL A 75 -4.59 12.80 8.18
CA VAL A 75 -3.12 12.83 8.10
C VAL A 75 -2.65 13.74 6.95
N ILE A 76 -3.22 13.58 5.76
CA ILE A 76 -2.81 14.33 4.56
C ILE A 76 -3.05 15.83 4.74
N ASP A 77 -4.20 16.21 5.31
CA ASP A 77 -4.60 17.60 5.55
C ASP A 77 -3.84 18.22 6.74
N SER A 78 -3.00 17.46 7.45
CA SER A 78 -2.26 17.95 8.61
C SER A 78 -1.01 18.77 8.24
N HIS A 79 -0.54 18.66 7.00
CA HIS A 79 0.68 19.33 6.54
C HIS A 79 0.62 19.64 5.04
N GLU A 80 0.87 20.89 4.66
CA GLU A 80 0.97 21.28 3.25
C GLU A 80 2.34 20.91 2.69
N CYS A 81 2.36 20.10 1.63
CA CYS A 81 3.59 19.59 1.03
C CYS A 81 3.87 20.30 -0.30
N GLU A 82 5.01 20.98 -0.41
CA GLU A 82 5.44 21.61 -1.68
C GLU A 82 5.59 20.56 -2.79
N ASN A 83 6.18 19.40 -2.45
CA ASN A 83 6.29 18.23 -3.30
C ASN A 83 5.66 17.03 -2.57
N ARG A 84 4.34 16.83 -2.74
CA ARG A 84 3.60 15.79 -2.03
C ARG A 84 4.04 14.38 -2.52
N PRO A 85 4.45 13.46 -1.62
CA PRO A 85 4.65 12.06 -1.98
C PRO A 85 3.33 11.41 -2.40
N LEU A 86 3.39 10.37 -3.24
CA LEU A 86 2.24 9.50 -3.43
C LEU A 86 1.90 8.82 -2.11
N VAL A 87 0.63 8.83 -1.73
CA VAL A 87 0.13 8.13 -0.55
C VAL A 87 -0.30 6.73 -0.97
N ALA A 88 0.38 5.73 -0.44
CA ALA A 88 0.09 4.33 -0.69
C ALA A 88 -0.61 3.67 0.51
N VAL A 89 -1.40 2.65 0.20
CA VAL A 89 -1.90 1.67 1.18
C VAL A 89 -1.66 0.26 0.66
N MET A 90 -1.47 -0.68 1.57
CA MET A 90 -1.32 -2.09 1.21
C MET A 90 -2.66 -2.81 1.21
N PHE A 91 -2.90 -3.57 0.14
CA PHE A 91 -4.02 -4.48 -0.02
C PHE A 91 -3.53 -5.93 0.10
N ASP A 92 -3.91 -6.60 1.19
CA ASP A 92 -3.66 -8.04 1.32
C ASP A 92 -4.76 -8.80 0.57
N ILE A 93 -4.37 -9.66 -0.38
CA ILE A 93 -5.32 -10.48 -1.14
C ILE A 93 -6.28 -11.25 -0.20
N GLY A 94 -7.56 -11.28 -0.58
CA GLY A 94 -8.61 -11.94 0.22
C GLY A 94 -9.04 -11.19 1.48
N ARG A 95 -8.49 -10.01 1.76
CA ARG A 95 -8.82 -9.18 2.94
C ARG A 95 -9.23 -7.75 2.57
N VAL A 96 -9.54 -7.51 1.31
CA VAL A 96 -9.95 -6.20 0.80
C VAL A 96 -11.27 -6.34 0.06
N ASP A 97 -12.22 -5.47 0.38
CA ASP A 97 -13.45 -5.33 -0.39
C ASP A 97 -13.27 -4.25 -1.47
N VAL A 98 -12.77 -4.68 -2.63
CA VAL A 98 -12.52 -3.80 -3.78
C VAL A 98 -13.80 -3.16 -4.30
N ASN A 99 -14.96 -3.80 -4.10
CA ASN A 99 -16.24 -3.24 -4.58
C ASN A 99 -16.68 -2.04 -3.72
N SER A 100 -16.15 -1.91 -2.51
CA SER A 100 -16.38 -0.76 -1.64
C SER A 100 -15.46 0.43 -1.93
N LEU A 101 -14.38 0.22 -2.71
CA LEU A 101 -13.44 1.27 -3.05
C LEU A 101 -14.08 2.29 -3.98
N GLN A 102 -13.94 3.56 -3.66
CA GLN A 102 -14.32 4.65 -4.54
C GLN A 102 -13.31 4.77 -5.69
N PRO A 103 -13.71 5.35 -6.84
CA PRO A 103 -12.76 5.76 -7.87
C PRO A 103 -11.65 6.64 -7.28
N ARG A 104 -10.46 6.59 -7.88
CA ARG A 104 -9.27 7.29 -7.37
C ARG A 104 -9.55 8.77 -7.11
N ASP A 105 -10.25 9.47 -8.00
CA ASP A 105 -10.55 10.91 -7.86
C ASP A 105 -11.41 11.29 -6.63
N GLN A 106 -12.05 10.30 -5.99
CA GLN A 106 -12.87 10.45 -4.79
C GLN A 106 -12.20 9.85 -3.54
N SER A 107 -10.98 9.34 -3.67
CA SER A 107 -10.23 8.66 -2.62
C SER A 107 -9.03 9.50 -2.14
N PRO A 108 -8.66 9.43 -0.85
CA PRO A 108 -7.55 10.20 -0.32
C PRO A 108 -6.16 9.62 -0.65
N PHE A 109 -6.06 8.37 -1.06
CA PHE A 109 -4.77 7.74 -1.40
C PHE A 109 -4.57 7.63 -2.90
N ASP A 110 -3.31 7.52 -3.31
CA ASP A 110 -2.87 7.50 -4.69
C ASP A 110 -2.65 6.10 -5.24
N MET A 111 -2.04 5.24 -4.41
CA MET A 111 -1.48 3.97 -4.84
C MET A 111 -2.02 2.80 -4.03
N ALA A 112 -2.47 1.75 -4.74
CA ALA A 112 -2.78 0.45 -4.16
C ALA A 112 -1.57 -0.48 -4.34
N ARG A 113 -0.92 -0.87 -3.23
CA ARG A 113 0.14 -1.88 -3.24
C ARG A 113 -0.44 -3.23 -2.89
N VAL A 114 -0.54 -4.12 -3.87
CA VAL A 114 -1.14 -5.45 -3.68
C VAL A 114 -0.11 -6.43 -3.15
N ALA A 115 -0.36 -7.03 -1.99
CA ALA A 115 0.51 -8.06 -1.41
C ALA A 115 -0.08 -9.45 -1.66
N CYS A 116 0.72 -10.36 -2.22
CA CYS A 116 0.34 -11.74 -2.47
C CYS A 116 1.51 -12.70 -2.22
N TYR A 117 1.22 -13.98 -2.00
CA TYR A 117 2.22 -15.04 -2.09
C TYR A 117 2.28 -15.57 -3.53
N VAL A 118 3.38 -16.26 -3.88
CA VAL A 118 3.57 -16.86 -5.21
C VAL A 118 2.38 -17.73 -5.66
N PRO A 119 1.81 -18.61 -4.82
CA PRO A 119 0.65 -19.43 -5.23
C PRO A 119 -0.63 -18.64 -5.53
N ASP A 120 -0.70 -17.37 -5.12
CA ASP A 120 -1.86 -16.51 -5.32
C ASP A 120 -1.56 -15.37 -6.32
N ILE A 121 -0.51 -15.49 -7.15
CA ILE A 121 -0.10 -14.43 -8.07
C ILE A 121 -1.26 -14.00 -9.00
N ASP A 122 -2.01 -14.95 -9.55
CA ASP A 122 -3.16 -14.67 -10.41
C ASP A 122 -4.21 -13.78 -9.72
N LYS A 123 -4.49 -14.05 -8.43
CA LYS A 123 -5.44 -13.25 -7.63
C LYS A 123 -4.86 -11.87 -7.32
N GLY A 124 -3.55 -11.79 -7.08
CA GLY A 124 -2.85 -10.53 -6.90
C GLY A 124 -2.95 -9.64 -8.14
N LEU A 125 -2.70 -10.21 -9.32
CA LEU A 125 -2.78 -9.48 -10.59
C LEU A 125 -4.23 -9.08 -10.95
N ASP A 126 -5.24 -9.91 -10.64
CA ASP A 126 -6.65 -9.49 -10.76
C ASP A 126 -6.97 -8.27 -9.88
N LEU A 127 -6.49 -8.28 -8.63
CA LEU A 127 -6.69 -7.16 -7.70
C LEU A 127 -5.96 -5.89 -8.16
N VAL A 128 -4.75 -6.03 -8.71
CA VAL A 128 -4.01 -4.94 -9.36
C VAL A 128 -4.85 -4.33 -10.48
N LYS A 129 -5.34 -5.17 -11.40
CA LYS A 129 -6.15 -4.72 -12.53
C LYS A 129 -7.40 -3.98 -12.09
N ARG A 130 -8.16 -4.52 -11.13
CA ARG A 130 -9.37 -3.88 -10.61
C ARG A 130 -9.07 -2.54 -9.93
N SER A 131 -7.93 -2.42 -9.25
CA SER A 131 -7.48 -1.16 -8.67
C SER A 131 -7.07 -0.16 -9.76
N LYS A 132 -6.42 -0.63 -10.82
CA LYS A 132 -6.04 0.19 -11.97
C LYS A 132 -7.26 0.72 -12.73
N ASP A 133 -8.30 -0.10 -12.91
CA ASP A 133 -9.57 0.28 -13.56
C ASP A 133 -10.30 1.39 -12.78
N LEU A 134 -10.10 1.50 -11.47
CA LEU A 134 -10.59 2.60 -10.62
C LEU A 134 -9.71 3.86 -10.70
N GLY A 135 -8.58 3.82 -11.39
CA GLY A 135 -7.68 4.94 -11.64
C GLY A 135 -6.53 5.08 -10.64
N TYR A 136 -6.30 4.10 -9.76
CA TYR A 136 -5.16 4.13 -8.83
C TYR A 136 -3.84 3.84 -9.54
N GLU A 137 -2.75 4.38 -9.00
CA GLU A 137 -1.41 3.84 -9.25
C GLU A 137 -1.33 2.45 -8.60
N THR A 138 -0.65 1.50 -9.24
CA THR A 138 -0.59 0.14 -8.70
C THR A 138 0.81 -0.45 -8.72
N THR A 139 1.08 -1.25 -7.68
CA THR A 139 2.26 -2.11 -7.61
C THR A 139 1.86 -3.46 -7.01
N ILE A 140 2.74 -4.44 -7.13
CA ILE A 140 2.57 -5.73 -6.48
C ILE A 140 3.80 -6.08 -5.63
N ASN A 141 3.55 -6.74 -4.50
CA ASN A 141 4.56 -7.15 -3.54
C ASN A 141 4.44 -8.67 -3.33
N ILE A 142 5.33 -9.44 -3.97
CA ILE A 142 5.43 -10.88 -3.73
C ILE A 142 6.03 -11.11 -2.34
N MET A 143 5.26 -11.72 -1.46
CA MET A 143 5.67 -12.02 -0.09
C MET A 143 6.45 -13.32 -0.01
N ALA A 144 7.38 -13.38 0.96
CA ALA A 144 8.18 -14.56 1.27
C ALA A 144 8.91 -15.19 0.07
N CYS A 145 9.43 -14.38 -0.86
CA CYS A 145 10.14 -14.85 -2.06
C CYS A 145 11.29 -15.81 -1.74
N SER A 146 11.97 -15.62 -0.61
CA SER A 146 13.07 -16.49 -0.17
C SER A 146 12.64 -17.91 0.22
N ALA A 147 11.35 -18.10 0.53
CA ALA A 147 10.77 -19.40 0.87
C ALA A 147 10.03 -20.04 -0.32
N ALA A 148 9.88 -19.31 -1.43
CA ALA A 148 9.18 -19.80 -2.62
C ALA A 148 10.03 -20.82 -3.39
N ILE A 149 9.35 -21.75 -4.07
CA ILE A 149 10.01 -22.62 -5.06
C ILE A 149 10.51 -21.73 -6.19
N ARG A 150 11.80 -21.87 -6.54
CA ARG A 150 12.47 -20.97 -7.49
C ARG A 150 11.78 -20.92 -8.87
N THR A 151 11.32 -22.06 -9.37
CA THR A 151 10.62 -22.13 -10.67
C THR A 151 9.34 -21.32 -10.62
N ASP A 152 8.53 -21.53 -9.59
CA ASP A 152 7.24 -20.88 -9.41
C ASP A 152 7.43 -19.38 -9.20
N LEU A 153 8.48 -18.96 -8.48
CA LEU A 153 8.83 -17.55 -8.32
C LEU A 153 9.22 -16.92 -9.67
N ILE A 154 10.00 -17.60 -10.50
CA ILE A 154 10.36 -17.08 -11.84
C ILE A 154 9.11 -16.95 -12.71
N GLU A 155 8.22 -17.94 -12.70
CA GLU A 155 6.96 -17.88 -13.44
C GLU A 155 6.07 -16.73 -12.97
N ALA A 156 5.94 -16.52 -11.65
CA ALA A 156 5.23 -15.39 -11.08
C ALA A 156 5.85 -14.04 -11.47
N LEU A 157 7.18 -13.93 -11.47
CA LEU A 157 7.87 -12.71 -11.89
C LEU A 157 7.69 -12.40 -13.38
N ASN A 158 7.65 -13.42 -14.25
CA ASN A 158 7.35 -13.21 -15.67
C ASN A 158 5.92 -12.70 -15.86
N GLN A 159 4.94 -13.23 -15.12
CA GLN A 159 3.57 -12.72 -15.17
C GLN A 159 3.47 -11.26 -14.70
N VAL A 160 4.23 -10.90 -13.67
CA VAL A 160 4.35 -9.52 -13.19
C VAL A 160 4.93 -8.60 -14.29
N GLU A 161 5.99 -9.03 -14.97
CA GLU A 161 6.58 -8.26 -16.09
C GLU A 161 5.61 -8.07 -17.26
N GLU A 162 4.77 -9.07 -17.54
CA GLU A 162 3.79 -9.04 -18.62
C GLU A 162 2.50 -8.27 -18.28
N THR A 163 2.34 -7.79 -17.04
CA THR A 163 1.11 -7.10 -16.60
C THR A 163 1.22 -5.57 -16.81
N PRO A 164 0.52 -4.99 -17.80
CA PRO A 164 0.64 -3.56 -18.11
C PRO A 164 -0.04 -2.65 -17.09
N GLU A 165 -0.92 -3.18 -16.23
CA GLU A 165 -1.61 -2.41 -15.19
C GLU A 165 -0.68 -2.00 -14.04
N LEU A 166 0.49 -2.64 -13.88
CA LEU A 166 1.50 -2.29 -12.88
C LEU A 166 2.32 -1.07 -13.30
N ASP A 167 2.27 -0.01 -12.48
CA ASP A 167 2.95 1.26 -12.77
C ASP A 167 4.41 1.28 -12.32
N TYR A 168 4.72 0.50 -11.27
CA TYR A 168 6.05 0.41 -10.69
C TYR A 168 6.43 -1.06 -10.43
N LEU A 169 7.59 -1.46 -10.95
CA LEU A 169 8.22 -2.78 -10.80
C LEU A 169 9.55 -2.66 -10.04
#